data_AF-A0A960WYV3-F1
#
_entry.id   AF-A0A960WYV3-F1
#
_cell.length_a   1.000
_cell.length_b   1.000
_cell.length_c   1.000
_cell.angle_alpha   90.00
_cell.angle_beta   90.00
_cell.angle_gamma   90.00
#
_symmetry.space_group_name_H-M   'P 1'
#
loop_
_entity.id
_entity.type
_entity.pdbx_description
1 polymer ?
#
loop_
_entity_poly.entity_id
_entity_poly.type
_entity_poly.pdbx_seq_one_letter_code
_entity_poly.pdbx_strand_id
1 'polypeptide(L)'
;MKLLPGHRCHDYADLCRRWKLATANLGWKMRKLCVAGGDPIWWIESSRAAAGEPAFYVSAGVHGDEPGATEGLLRWVCQSGKKLADAAVVLFP
;
A
#
# COMPACT_ATOMS: atom_id res chain seq x y z
N MET A 1 24.31 -3.97 15.65
CA MET A 1 23.05 -4.43 16.29
C MET A 1 22.09 -4.86 15.19
N LYS A 2 21.57 -6.10 15.22
CA LYS A 2 20.61 -6.59 14.21
C LYS A 2 19.20 -6.28 14.71
N LEU A 3 18.47 -5.44 13.98
CA LEU A 3 17.10 -5.05 14.33
C LEU A 3 16.11 -6.16 13.91
N LEU A 4 14.98 -6.25 14.63
CA LEU A 4 13.93 -7.22 14.32
C LEU A 4 13.18 -6.84 13.02
N PRO A 5 12.59 -7.83 12.31
CA PRO A 5 11.67 -7.55 11.22
C PRO A 5 10.53 -6.64 11.69
N GLY A 6 10.22 -5.60 10.94
CA GLY A 6 9.13 -4.67 11.29
C GLY A 6 9.45 -3.66 12.40
N HIS A 7 10.71 -3.49 12.81
CA HIS A 7 11.08 -2.47 13.83
C HIS A 7 10.72 -1.01 13.45
N ARG A 8 10.33 -0.76 12.19
CA ARG A 8 9.86 0.54 11.66
C ARG A 8 8.37 0.51 11.30
N CYS A 9 7.58 -0.41 11.84
CA CYS A 9 6.18 -0.57 11.46
C CYS A 9 5.30 0.66 11.80
N HIS A 10 5.74 1.53 12.71
CA HIS A 10 5.10 2.82 13.00
C HIS A 10 5.79 4.01 12.33
N ASP A 11 6.83 3.79 11.50
CA ASP A 11 7.47 4.85 10.73
C ASP A 11 6.68 5.08 9.44
N TYR A 12 5.76 6.05 9.49
CA TYR A 12 4.86 6.37 8.37
C TYR A 12 5.60 6.76 7.09
N ALA A 13 6.71 7.49 7.22
CA ALA A 13 7.52 7.89 6.08
C ALA A 13 8.20 6.68 5.42
N ASP A 14 8.70 5.72 6.21
CA ASP A 14 9.24 4.46 5.67
C ASP A 14 8.17 3.63 4.98
N LEU A 15 6.98 3.54 5.59
CA LEU A 15 5.85 2.84 5.03
C LEU A 15 5.45 3.42 3.66
N CYS A 16 5.28 4.74 3.57
CA CYS A 16 4.97 5.43 2.31
C CYS A 16 6.04 5.19 1.25
N ARG A 17 7.33 5.25 1.63
CA ARG A 17 8.45 4.98 0.74
C ARG A 17 8.41 3.55 0.19
N ARG A 18 8.12 2.56 1.04
CA ARG A 18 8.01 1.15 0.64
C ARG A 18 6.82 0.90 -0.29
N TRP A 19 5.68 1.55 -0.04
CA TRP A 19 4.53 1.50 -0.94
C TRP A 19 4.82 2.11 -2.31
N LYS A 20 5.50 3.25 -2.35
CA LYS A 20 5.92 3.87 -3.62
C LYS A 20 6.80 2.94 -4.45
N LEU A 21 7.72 2.20 -3.82
CA LEU A 21 8.56 1.22 -4.50
C LEU A 21 7.76 0.00 -4.98
N ALA A 22 6.90 -0.55 -4.12
CA ALA A 22 6.08 -1.72 -4.45
C ALA A 22 5.16 -1.45 -5.64
N THR A 23 4.51 -0.29 -5.67
CA THR A 23 3.58 0.10 -6.73
C THR A 23 4.27 0.43 -8.05
N ALA A 24 5.42 1.09 -8.01
CA ALA A 24 6.21 1.38 -9.21
C ALA A 24 6.58 0.10 -9.98
N ASN A 25 6.94 -0.97 -9.27
CA ASN A 25 7.29 -2.27 -9.87
C ASN A 25 6.09 -2.98 -10.54
N LEU A 26 4.86 -2.59 -10.18
CA LEU A 26 3.61 -3.17 -10.71
C LEU A 26 2.93 -2.25 -11.75
N GLY A 27 3.49 -1.07 -12.03
CA GLY A 27 2.84 -0.07 -12.89
C GLY A 27 1.57 0.53 -12.27
N TRP A 28 1.39 0.39 -10.96
CA TRP A 28 0.25 0.94 -10.23
C TRP A 28 0.51 2.38 -9.83
N LYS A 29 -0.56 3.17 -9.67
CA LYS A 29 -0.46 4.58 -9.29
C LYS A 29 -0.82 4.75 -7.83
N MET A 30 0.11 5.32 -7.07
CA MET A 30 -0.14 5.83 -5.72
C MET A 30 -0.53 7.30 -5.82
N ARG A 31 -1.72 7.65 -5.35
CA ARG A 31 -2.32 8.98 -5.46
C ARG A 31 -2.69 9.52 -4.09
N LYS A 32 -2.43 10.81 -3.89
CA LYS A 32 -2.82 11.50 -2.67
C LYS A 32 -4.33 11.71 -2.70
N LEU A 33 -5.04 11.20 -1.70
CA LEU A 33 -6.45 11.49 -1.47
C LEU A 33 -6.60 12.86 -0.81
N CYS A 34 -5.94 13.04 0.34
CA CYS A 34 -6.02 14.27 1.13
C CYS A 34 -4.77 14.41 2.03
N VAL A 35 -4.81 15.36 2.97
CA VAL A 35 -3.85 15.49 4.06
C VAL A 35 -4.64 15.48 5.36
N ALA A 36 -4.21 14.70 6.33
CA ALA A 36 -4.82 14.61 7.67
C ALA A 36 -3.71 14.60 8.72
N GLY A 37 -3.82 15.44 9.76
CA GLY A 37 -2.80 15.51 10.81
C GLY A 37 -1.40 15.97 10.33
N GLY A 38 -1.30 16.55 9.13
CA GLY A 38 -0.02 16.91 8.50
C GLY A 38 0.53 15.83 7.57
N ASP A 39 -0.04 14.63 7.57
CA ASP A 39 0.39 13.51 6.74
C ASP A 39 -0.48 13.34 5.49
N PRO A 40 0.11 13.07 4.31
CA PRO A 40 -0.65 12.82 3.10
C PRO A 40 -1.29 11.43 3.16
N ILE A 41 -2.61 11.35 3.01
CA ILE A 41 -3.32 10.07 2.91
C ILE A 41 -3.30 9.61 1.46
N TRP A 42 -2.92 8.36 1.23
CA TRP A 42 -2.73 7.79 -0.10
C TRP A 42 -3.75 6.70 -0.39
N TRP A 43 -4.11 6.59 -1.66
CA TRP A 43 -4.75 5.40 -2.21
C TRP A 43 -3.96 4.92 -3.41
N ILE A 44 -4.09 3.65 -3.73
CA ILE A 44 -3.37 3.00 -4.82
C ILE A 44 -4.39 2.37 -5.75
N GLU A 45 -4.20 2.54 -7.05
CA GLU A 45 -5.01 1.89 -8.08
C GLU A 45 -4.12 1.18 -9.10
N SER A 46 -4.57 0.01 -9.55
CA SER A 46 -4.03 -0.62 -10.74
C SER A 46 -4.54 0.09 -12.00
N SER A 47 -3.81 -0.05 -13.12
CA SER A 47 -4.28 0.41 -14.43
C SER A 47 -5.64 -0.21 -14.79
N ARG A 48 -5.80 -1.49 -14.42
CA ARG A 48 -7.04 -2.29 -14.35
C ARG A 48 -8.24 -1.48 -13.85
N ALA A 49 -8.14 -1.14 -12.56
CA ALA A 49 -9.17 -0.40 -11.84
C ALA A 49 -9.38 1.01 -12.41
N ALA A 50 -8.29 1.69 -12.78
CA ALA A 50 -8.34 3.03 -13.37
C ALA A 50 -9.09 3.05 -14.73
N ALA A 51 -9.14 1.93 -15.46
CA ALA A 51 -9.89 1.78 -16.69
C ALA A 51 -11.39 1.46 -16.47
N GLY A 52 -11.84 1.35 -15.21
CA GLY A 52 -13.24 1.10 -14.85
C GLY A 52 -13.62 -0.37 -14.78
N GLU A 53 -12.65 -1.29 -14.83
CA GLU A 53 -12.94 -2.71 -14.60
C GLU A 53 -13.38 -2.97 -13.14
N PRO A 54 -14.26 -3.97 -12.90
CA PRO A 54 -14.63 -4.36 -11.54
C PRO A 54 -13.40 -4.69 -10.70
N ALA A 55 -13.20 -3.91 -9.64
CA ALA A 55 -11.99 -3.96 -8.83
C ALA A 55 -12.26 -4.50 -7.43
N PHE A 56 -11.29 -5.23 -6.89
CA PHE A 56 -11.29 -5.58 -5.47
C PHE A 56 -10.71 -4.43 -4.65
N TYR A 57 -11.44 -4.04 -3.60
CA TYR A 57 -11.02 -3.01 -2.66
C TYR A 57 -10.52 -3.63 -1.37
N VAL A 58 -9.36 -3.18 -0.88
CA VAL A 58 -8.80 -3.58 0.42
C VAL A 58 -8.19 -2.37 1.12
N SER A 59 -8.50 -2.23 2.41
CA SER A 59 -7.93 -1.18 3.27
C SER A 59 -7.25 -1.74 4.51
N ALA A 60 -6.24 -1.02 4.99
CA ALA A 60 -5.54 -1.28 6.24
C ALA A 60 -5.25 0.05 6.96
N GLY A 61 -4.76 -0.02 8.20
CA GLY A 61 -4.27 1.16 8.91
C GLY A 61 -5.33 2.10 9.47
N VAL A 62 -6.58 1.65 9.62
CA VAL A 62 -7.67 2.44 10.25
C VAL A 62 -7.36 2.73 11.72
N HIS A 63 -6.74 1.77 12.42
CA HIS A 63 -6.26 1.93 13.79
C HIS A 63 -4.73 1.90 13.81
N GLY A 64 -4.11 2.95 14.38
CA GLY A 64 -2.64 3.14 14.33
C GLY A 64 -1.84 2.19 15.24
N ASP A 65 -2.49 1.57 16.20
CA ASP A 65 -1.94 0.54 17.10
C ASP A 65 -1.98 -0.88 16.48
N GLU A 66 -2.56 -1.03 15.28
CA GLU A 66 -2.65 -2.28 14.52
C GLU A 66 -1.72 -2.31 13.28
N PRO A 67 -0.40 -2.08 13.41
CA PRO A 67 0.49 -1.93 12.25
C PRO A 67 0.65 -3.22 11.44
N GLY A 68 0.24 -4.37 12.01
CA GLY A 68 0.30 -5.68 11.36
C GLY A 68 -0.53 -5.75 10.08
N ALA A 69 -1.68 -5.08 10.01
CA ALA A 69 -2.54 -5.09 8.83
C ALA A 69 -1.86 -4.41 7.63
N THR A 70 -1.32 -3.21 7.82
CA THR A 70 -0.64 -2.45 6.78
C THR A 70 0.67 -3.11 6.35
N GLU A 71 1.44 -3.67 7.29
CA GLU A 71 2.63 -4.47 6.99
C GLU A 71 2.28 -5.75 6.21
N GLY A 72 1.21 -6.44 6.59
CA GLY A 72 0.73 -7.64 5.92
C GLY A 72 0.28 -7.36 4.49
N LEU A 73 -0.49 -6.30 4.28
CA LEU A 73 -0.95 -5.87 2.95
C LEU A 73 0.23 -5.55 2.02
N LEU A 74 1.21 -4.79 2.51
CA LEU A 74 2.41 -4.47 1.76
C LEU A 74 3.23 -5.74 1.42
N ARG A 75 3.38 -6.66 2.37
CA ARG A 75 4.06 -7.95 2.12
C ARG A 75 3.33 -8.76 1.07
N TRP A 76 2.00 -8.84 1.13
CA TRP A 76 1.17 -9.53 0.16
C TRP A 76 1.37 -8.96 -1.25
N VAL A 77 1.36 -7.63 -1.41
CA VAL A 77 1.62 -6.98 -2.71
C VAL A 77 3.03 -7.29 -3.22
N CYS A 78 4.05 -7.12 -2.37
CA CYS A 78 5.44 -7.39 -2.73
C CYS A 78 5.68 -8.85 -3.13
N GLN A 79 5.04 -9.81 -2.46
CA GLN A 79 5.21 -11.24 -2.71
C GLN A 79 4.39 -11.75 -3.90
N SER A 80 3.23 -11.15 -4.15
CA SER A 80 2.36 -11.58 -5.25
C SER A 80 2.88 -11.15 -6.62
N GLY A 81 3.65 -10.05 -6.68
CA GLY A 81 4.38 -9.62 -7.87
C GLY A 81 3.49 -9.58 -9.13
N LYS A 82 3.97 -10.18 -10.23
CA LYS A 82 3.25 -10.21 -11.53
C LYS A 82 1.88 -10.87 -11.47
N LYS A 83 1.60 -11.77 -10.50
CA LYS A 83 0.26 -12.39 -10.38
C LYS A 83 -0.80 -11.37 -10.04
N LEU A 84 -0.44 -10.29 -9.34
CA LEU A 84 -1.32 -9.17 -9.01
C LEU A 84 -1.31 -8.09 -10.10
N ALA A 85 -0.27 -8.02 -10.95
CA ALA A 85 -0.16 -6.98 -11.98
C ALA A 85 -1.38 -6.96 -12.93
N ASP A 86 -1.95 -8.13 -13.22
CA ASP A 86 -3.11 -8.27 -14.10
C ASP A 86 -4.46 -8.09 -13.37
N ALA A 87 -4.50 -7.84 -12.07
CA ALA A 87 -5.75 -7.66 -11.33
C ALA A 87 -6.23 -6.20 -11.32
N ALA A 88 -7.55 -6.00 -11.38
CA ALA A 88 -8.18 -4.72 -11.05
C ALA A 88 -8.25 -4.58 -9.52
N VAL A 89 -7.48 -3.65 -8.96
CA VAL A 89 -7.32 -3.50 -7.51
C VAL A 89 -7.29 -2.02 -7.12
N VAL A 90 -7.98 -1.71 -6.01
CA VAL A 90 -7.87 -0.44 -5.29
C VAL A 90 -7.43 -0.73 -3.86
N LEU A 91 -6.33 -0.12 -3.41
CA LEU A 91 -5.81 -0.30 -2.06
C LEU A 91 -5.82 1.03 -1.29
N PHE A 92 -6.15 0.94 -0.01
CA PHE A 92 -6.05 2.02 0.95
C PHE A 92 -5.14 1.58 2.11
N PRO A 93 -3.81 1.72 1.97
CA PRO A 93 -2.85 1.04 2.82
C PRO A 93 -2.60 1.70 4.19
#